data_AF-A0A7I8KG98-F1
#
_entry.id   AF-A0A7I8KG98-F1
#
_cell.length_a   1.000
_cell.length_b   1.000
_cell.length_c   1.000
_cell.angle_alpha   90.00
_cell.angle_beta   90.00
_cell.angle_gamma   90.00
#
_symmetry.space_group_name_H-M   'P 1'
#
loop_
_entity.id
_entity.type
_entity.pdbx_description
1 polymer ?
#
loop_
_entity_poly.entity_id
_entity_poly.type
_entity_poly.pdbx_seq_one_letter_code
_entity_poly.pdbx_strand_id
1 'polypeptide(L)'
;MGKLRARDPVNVLFGWVRRQSVKVKAFLGAVTALIVLAALKLTVRDHNHFFVASEAVHAAGILVLVYKLARQKTCSGLSLKTQELTALFLAARLYCSMVMEKDIHTVLDFTTLLFTMWVIYMMRFKLKSTYVEDLDNLPRYALVVPCILLALLIHPYAQSFRVSYIIWAFTVYLEAISVLPQLHVMQNAKMVEPFTARYVFALGVARFLGCAHWILRIVESRGNFFTDLGSGMFWVPMVLLAEVVQTFILADFCYYYVKSVMYGDLLLRFPSSV
;
A
#
# COMPACT_ATOMS: atom_id res chain seq x y z
N MET A 1 34.04 38.93 6.44
CA MET A 1 33.90 38.20 5.15
C MET A 1 32.82 37.14 5.32
N GLY A 2 31.67 37.32 4.66
CA GLY A 2 30.55 36.38 4.76
C GLY A 2 30.83 35.09 4.00
N LYS A 3 30.64 33.93 4.65
CA LYS A 3 30.67 32.63 3.99
C LYS A 3 29.57 32.57 2.93
N LEU A 4 29.95 32.54 1.65
CA LEU A 4 29.06 32.19 0.54
C LEU A 4 28.49 30.79 0.83
N ARG A 5 27.21 30.71 1.23
CA ARG A 5 26.47 29.45 1.27
C ARG A 5 26.41 28.92 -0.17
N ALA A 6 27.21 27.90 -0.48
CA ALA A 6 27.07 27.14 -1.71
C ALA A 6 25.61 26.68 -1.84
N ARG A 7 24.94 27.06 -2.93
CA ARG A 7 23.58 26.59 -3.22
C ARG A 7 23.65 25.10 -3.45
N ASP A 8 23.04 24.34 -2.55
CA ASP A 8 22.92 22.89 -2.68
C ASP A 8 22.22 22.55 -4.02
N PRO A 9 22.89 21.82 -4.93
CA PRO A 9 22.36 21.51 -6.25
C PRO A 9 21.02 20.75 -6.18
N VAL A 10 20.80 19.97 -5.12
CA VAL A 10 19.53 19.28 -4.87
C VAL A 10 18.41 20.31 -4.65
N ASN A 11 18.67 21.33 -3.84
CA ASN A 11 17.69 22.39 -3.56
C ASN A 11 17.38 23.26 -4.79
N VAL A 12 18.36 23.47 -5.68
CA VAL A 12 18.15 24.18 -6.96
C VAL A 12 17.25 23.36 -7.88
N LEU A 13 17.50 22.06 -8.00
CA LEU A 13 16.69 21.14 -8.80
C LEU A 13 15.25 21.07 -8.26
N PHE A 14 15.07 20.84 -6.96
CA PHE A 14 13.74 20.84 -6.32
C PHE A 14 13.00 22.17 -6.52
N GLY A 15 13.71 23.30 -6.40
CA GLY A 15 13.16 24.62 -6.65
C GLY A 15 12.71 24.83 -8.10
N TRP A 16 13.46 24.29 -9.07
CA TRP A 16 13.08 24.32 -10.49
C TRP A 16 11.87 23.44 -10.78
N VAL A 17 11.85 22.19 -10.29
CA VAL A 17 10.72 21.25 -10.46
C VAL A 17 9.44 21.85 -9.90
N ARG A 18 9.51 22.51 -8.73
CA ARG A 18 8.34 23.11 -8.09
C ARG A 18 7.68 24.19 -8.94
N ARG A 19 8.48 24.95 -9.72
CA ARG A 19 8.01 26.02 -10.62
C ARG A 19 7.41 25.51 -11.95
N GLN A 20 7.55 24.22 -12.25
CA GLN A 20 7.01 23.65 -13.48
C GLN A 20 5.48 23.48 -13.45
N SER A 21 4.88 23.49 -14.64
CA SER A 21 3.46 23.23 -14.83
C SER A 21 3.08 21.79 -14.44
N VAL A 22 1.80 21.54 -14.16
CA VAL A 22 1.30 20.20 -13.80
C VAL A 22 1.63 19.17 -14.88
N LYS A 23 1.50 19.55 -16.16
CA LYS A 23 1.85 18.69 -17.31
C LYS A 23 3.32 18.29 -17.31
N VAL A 24 4.21 19.23 -17.04
CA VAL A 24 5.67 18.97 -17.00
C VAL A 24 6.03 18.12 -15.79
N LYS A 25 5.39 18.33 -14.63
CA LYS A 25 5.57 17.48 -13.43
C LYS A 25 5.10 16.05 -13.69
N ALA A 26 3.94 15.88 -14.32
CA ALA A 26 3.43 14.57 -14.70
C ALA A 26 4.38 13.86 -15.68
N PHE A 27 4.88 14.59 -16.68
CA PHE A 27 5.87 14.05 -17.63
C PHE A 27 7.18 13.66 -16.95
N LEU A 28 7.76 14.52 -16.10
CA LEU A 28 8.97 14.19 -15.33
C LEU A 28 8.74 12.97 -14.43
N GLY A 29 7.59 12.89 -13.78
CA GLY A 29 7.20 11.74 -12.96
C GLY A 29 7.14 10.45 -13.77
N ALA A 30 6.49 10.47 -14.94
CA ALA A 30 6.40 9.33 -15.85
C ALA A 30 7.78 8.91 -16.36
N VAL A 31 8.62 9.85 -16.80
CA VAL A 31 10.00 9.56 -17.25
C VAL A 31 10.83 8.98 -16.12
N THR A 32 10.74 9.54 -14.91
CA THR A 32 11.45 9.01 -13.73
C THR A 32 10.99 7.60 -13.40
N ALA A 33 9.68 7.34 -13.41
CA ALA A 33 9.12 6.02 -13.18
C ALA A 33 9.62 5.02 -14.24
N LEU A 34 9.66 5.41 -15.53
CA LEU A 34 10.18 4.57 -16.61
C LEU A 34 11.68 4.30 -16.46
N ILE A 35 12.48 5.29 -16.07
CA ILE A 35 13.91 5.11 -15.80
C ILE A 35 14.13 4.17 -14.62
N VAL A 36 13.36 4.34 -13.53
CA VAL A 36 13.42 3.45 -12.38
C VAL A 36 13.04 2.03 -12.80
N LEU A 37 11.93 1.84 -13.50
CA LEU A 37 11.52 0.52 -14.00
C LEU A 37 12.56 -0.12 -14.94
N ALA A 38 13.16 0.67 -15.83
CA ALA A 38 14.23 0.20 -16.71
C ALA A 38 15.50 -0.17 -15.93
N ALA A 39 15.92 0.65 -14.97
CA ALA A 39 17.06 0.36 -14.10
C ALA A 39 16.80 -0.90 -13.25
N LEU A 40 15.59 -1.04 -12.70
CA LEU A 40 15.17 -2.22 -11.94
C LEU A 40 15.22 -3.48 -12.80
N LYS A 41 14.68 -3.43 -14.03
CA LYS A 41 14.75 -4.53 -15.00
C LYS A 41 16.19 -4.92 -15.38
N LEU A 42 17.08 -3.94 -15.50
CA LEU A 42 18.48 -4.17 -15.88
C LEU A 42 19.32 -4.70 -14.70
N THR A 43 18.95 -4.37 -13.46
CA THR A 43 19.72 -4.71 -12.26
C THR A 43 19.26 -6.02 -11.63
N VAL A 44 17.96 -6.32 -11.66
CA VAL A 44 17.37 -7.48 -10.99
C VAL A 44 16.99 -8.54 -12.04
N ARG A 45 17.76 -9.64 -12.09
CA ARG A 45 17.52 -10.75 -13.02
C ARG A 45 16.37 -11.68 -12.59
N ASP A 46 16.07 -11.75 -11.29
CA ASP A 46 14.96 -12.54 -10.75
C ASP A 46 13.92 -11.63 -10.12
N HIS A 47 12.83 -11.41 -10.86
CA HIS A 47 11.77 -10.48 -10.49
C HIS A 47 10.95 -10.94 -9.28
N ASN A 48 11.09 -12.20 -8.84
CA ASN A 48 10.52 -12.67 -7.58
C ASN A 48 11.11 -11.94 -6.37
N HIS A 49 12.33 -11.39 -6.48
CA HIS A 49 12.91 -10.56 -5.43
C HIS A 49 12.11 -9.28 -5.14
N PHE A 50 11.42 -8.70 -6.12
CA PHE A 50 10.55 -7.54 -5.89
C PHE A 50 9.34 -7.91 -5.05
N PHE A 51 8.74 -9.07 -5.33
CA PHE A 51 7.64 -9.59 -4.54
C PHE A 51 8.08 -9.88 -3.10
N VAL A 52 9.19 -10.60 -2.92
CA VAL A 52 9.75 -10.90 -1.59
C VAL A 52 10.11 -9.60 -0.84
N ALA A 53 10.69 -8.61 -1.52
CA ALA A 53 10.99 -7.31 -0.93
C ALA A 53 9.72 -6.54 -0.53
N SER A 54 8.68 -6.56 -1.37
CA SER A 54 7.37 -5.99 -1.04
C SER A 54 6.84 -6.58 0.26
N GLU A 55 6.77 -7.91 0.34
CA GLU A 55 6.28 -8.62 1.53
C GLU A 55 7.16 -8.36 2.77
N ALA A 56 8.48 -8.35 2.63
CA ALA A 56 9.39 -8.06 3.72
C ALA A 56 9.22 -6.63 4.26
N VAL A 57 9.07 -5.64 3.38
CA VAL A 57 8.83 -4.25 3.77
C VAL A 57 7.46 -4.10 4.44
N HIS A 58 6.43 -4.78 3.92
CA HIS A 58 5.11 -4.79 4.54
C HIS A 58 5.15 -5.38 5.95
N ALA A 59 5.80 -6.54 6.12
CA ALA A 59 6.02 -7.17 7.41
C ALA A 59 6.80 -6.26 8.38
N ALA A 60 7.85 -5.57 7.90
CA ALA A 60 8.59 -4.59 8.70
C ALA A 60 7.69 -3.44 9.18
N GLY A 61 6.78 -2.95 8.34
CA GLY A 61 5.77 -1.97 8.71
C GLY A 61 4.87 -2.45 9.85
N ILE A 62 4.40 -3.70 9.78
CA ILE A 62 3.58 -4.31 10.84
C ILE A 62 4.40 -4.46 12.13
N LEU A 63 5.68 -4.85 12.05
CA LEU A 63 6.54 -4.93 13.23
C LEU A 63 6.75 -3.56 13.91
N VAL A 64 6.84 -2.47 13.14
CA VAL A 64 6.87 -1.10 13.67
C VAL A 64 5.58 -0.80 14.45
N LEU A 65 4.44 -1.22 13.92
CA LEU A 65 3.14 -1.07 14.57
C LEU A 65 3.06 -1.87 15.87
N VAL A 66 3.51 -3.13 15.83
CA VAL A 66 3.60 -4.01 17.00
C VAL A 66 4.48 -3.40 18.09
N TYR A 67 5.66 -2.89 17.71
CA TYR A 67 6.57 -2.21 18.62
C TYR A 67 5.90 -0.99 19.28
N LYS A 68 5.20 -0.15 18.50
CA LYS A 68 4.45 1.00 19.01
C LYS A 68 3.44 0.55 20.09
N LEU A 69 2.57 -0.39 19.77
CA LEU A 69 1.53 -0.87 20.69
C LEU A 69 2.13 -1.53 21.94
N ALA A 70 3.21 -2.30 21.79
CA ALA A 70 3.86 -3.00 22.88
C ALA A 70 4.60 -2.07 23.84
N ARG A 71 5.34 -1.08 23.32
CA ARG A 71 6.25 -0.22 24.09
C ARG A 71 5.66 1.14 24.43
N GLN A 72 4.99 1.80 23.49
CA GLN A 72 4.39 3.12 23.71
C GLN A 72 3.00 3.04 24.35
N LYS A 73 2.39 1.84 24.38
CA LYS A 73 1.08 1.59 25.02
C LYS A 73 0.00 2.58 24.57
N THR A 74 -0.01 2.93 23.28
CA THR A 74 -1.01 3.80 22.67
C THR A 74 -1.33 3.34 21.25
N CYS A 75 -2.61 3.43 20.88
CA CYS A 75 -3.09 3.26 19.51
C CYS A 75 -3.60 4.57 18.89
N SER A 76 -3.27 5.72 19.48
CA SER A 76 -3.55 7.04 18.91
C SER A 76 -3.03 7.15 17.46
N GLY A 77 -3.83 7.78 16.60
CA GLY A 77 -3.52 7.96 15.19
C GLY A 77 -3.57 6.69 14.33
N LEU A 78 -4.09 5.57 14.84
CA LEU A 78 -4.32 4.35 14.07
C LEU A 78 -5.81 4.16 13.77
N SER A 79 -6.12 3.79 12.54
CA SER A 79 -7.47 3.35 12.17
C SER A 79 -7.64 1.88 12.50
N LEU A 80 -8.61 1.58 13.36
CA LEU A 80 -9.01 0.20 13.64
C LEU A 80 -9.68 -0.41 12.41
N LYS A 81 -10.43 0.40 11.66
CA LYS A 81 -11.12 -0.04 10.44
C LYS A 81 -10.13 -0.52 9.37
N THR A 82 -9.00 0.15 9.16
CA THR A 82 -7.97 -0.36 8.24
C THR A 82 -7.42 -1.72 8.70
N GLN A 83 -7.15 -1.91 9.99
CA GLN A 83 -6.66 -3.20 10.49
C GLN A 83 -7.69 -4.32 10.28
N GLU A 84 -8.97 -4.04 10.53
CA GLU A 84 -10.05 -5.01 10.31
C GLU A 84 -10.24 -5.37 8.84
N LEU A 85 -10.19 -4.39 7.93
CA LEU A 85 -10.23 -4.64 6.49
C LEU A 85 -9.01 -5.43 6.03
N THR A 86 -7.85 -5.17 6.64
CA THR A 86 -6.61 -5.90 6.38
C THR A 86 -6.72 -7.35 6.80
N ALA A 87 -7.19 -7.62 8.01
CA ALA A 87 -7.46 -8.98 8.48
C ALA A 87 -8.50 -9.70 7.60
N LEU A 88 -9.54 -8.99 7.13
CA LEU A 88 -10.59 -9.55 6.28
C LEU A 88 -10.04 -10.05 4.94
N PHE A 89 -9.30 -9.22 4.19
CA PHE A 89 -8.76 -9.66 2.91
C PHE A 89 -7.66 -10.71 3.10
N LEU A 90 -6.83 -10.62 4.15
CA LEU A 90 -5.79 -11.62 4.43
C LEU A 90 -6.39 -12.99 4.75
N ALA A 91 -7.46 -13.03 5.56
CA ALA A 91 -8.15 -14.27 5.88
C ALA A 91 -8.79 -14.90 4.64
N ALA A 92 -9.44 -14.08 3.81
CA ALA A 92 -10.01 -14.54 2.54
C ALA A 92 -8.93 -15.02 1.56
N ARG A 93 -7.77 -14.35 1.50
CA ARG A 93 -6.66 -14.74 0.61
C ARG A 93 -6.01 -16.03 1.09
N LEU A 94 -5.81 -16.18 2.40
CA LEU A 94 -5.29 -17.41 3.00
C LEU A 94 -6.20 -18.60 2.69
N TYR A 95 -7.52 -18.42 2.76
CA TYR A 95 -8.47 -19.44 2.30
C TYR A 95 -8.27 -19.79 0.82
N CYS A 96 -8.21 -18.79 -0.07
CA CYS A 96 -7.96 -19.02 -1.50
C CYS A 96 -6.64 -19.76 -1.73
N SER A 97 -5.55 -19.36 -1.06
CA SER A 97 -4.25 -20.01 -1.16
C SER A 97 -4.33 -21.49 -0.73
N MET A 98 -4.92 -21.79 0.43
CA MET A 98 -5.06 -23.17 0.90
C MET A 98 -5.83 -24.09 -0.07
N VAL A 99 -6.80 -23.52 -0.81
CA VAL A 99 -7.64 -24.24 -1.77
C VAL A 99 -7.01 -24.32 -3.16
N MET A 100 -6.34 -23.25 -3.62
CA MET A 100 -5.85 -23.09 -5.00
C MET A 100 -4.35 -23.30 -5.14
N GLU A 101 -3.54 -22.81 -4.19
CA GLU A 101 -2.08 -22.71 -4.27
C GLU A 101 -1.42 -22.95 -2.90
N LYS A 102 -0.92 -24.17 -2.67
CA LYS A 102 -0.20 -24.54 -1.44
C LYS A 102 1.28 -24.11 -1.49
N ASP A 103 1.51 -22.81 -1.66
CA ASP A 103 2.86 -22.26 -1.80
C ASP A 103 3.31 -21.46 -0.56
N ILE A 104 4.57 -21.04 -0.55
CA ILE A 104 5.21 -20.22 0.49
C ILE A 104 4.46 -18.91 0.79
N HIS A 105 3.69 -18.41 -0.18
CA HIS A 105 2.76 -17.29 -0.03
C HIS A 105 1.76 -17.50 1.12
N THR A 106 1.28 -18.73 1.31
CA THR A 106 0.39 -19.12 2.40
C THR A 106 0.98 -18.80 3.77
N VAL A 107 2.28 -19.05 3.95
CA VAL A 107 2.98 -18.85 5.23
C VAL A 107 3.14 -17.36 5.52
N LEU A 108 3.43 -16.56 4.51
CA LEU A 108 3.57 -15.11 4.63
C LEU A 108 2.22 -14.44 4.95
N ASP A 109 1.15 -14.79 4.24
CA ASP A 109 -0.20 -14.29 4.51
C ASP A 109 -0.66 -14.68 5.92
N PHE A 110 -0.44 -15.93 6.32
CA PHE A 110 -0.77 -16.40 7.68
C PHE A 110 -0.02 -15.61 8.76
N THR A 111 1.29 -15.42 8.59
CA THR A 111 2.12 -14.67 9.54
C THR A 111 1.65 -13.21 9.66
N THR A 112 1.36 -12.58 8.52
CA THR A 112 0.85 -11.21 8.43
C THR A 112 -0.52 -11.08 9.11
N LEU A 113 -1.41 -12.07 8.91
CA LEU A 113 -2.72 -12.13 9.55
C LEU A 113 -2.59 -12.26 11.08
N LEU A 114 -1.69 -13.11 11.58
CA LEU A 114 -1.46 -13.27 13.02
C LEU A 114 -1.06 -11.95 13.69
N PHE A 115 -0.08 -11.24 13.12
CA PHE A 115 0.33 -9.94 13.68
C PHE A 115 -0.79 -8.89 13.57
N THR A 116 -1.54 -8.87 12.47
CA THR A 116 -2.69 -7.97 12.31
C THR A 116 -3.77 -8.25 13.34
N MET A 117 -4.09 -9.53 13.61
CA MET A 117 -5.04 -9.93 14.65
C MET A 117 -4.57 -9.52 16.04
N TRP A 118 -3.26 -9.64 16.32
CA TRP A 118 -2.68 -9.14 17.57
C TRP A 118 -2.83 -7.62 17.71
N VAL A 119 -2.60 -6.85 16.63
CA VAL A 119 -2.81 -5.39 16.61
C VAL A 119 -4.28 -5.05 16.90
N ILE A 120 -5.22 -5.72 16.23
CA ILE A 120 -6.67 -5.54 16.46
C ILE A 120 -7.02 -5.85 17.92
N TYR A 121 -6.52 -6.96 18.48
CA TYR A 121 -6.72 -7.31 19.89
C TYR A 121 -6.23 -6.21 20.83
N MET A 122 -5.01 -5.71 20.60
CA MET A 122 -4.44 -4.63 21.39
C MET A 122 -5.31 -3.37 21.33
N MET A 123 -5.79 -2.97 20.15
CA MET A 123 -6.64 -1.80 19.97
C MET A 123 -8.04 -1.96 20.58
N ARG A 124 -8.69 -3.12 20.37
CA ARG A 124 -10.06 -3.39 20.83
C ARG A 124 -10.17 -3.55 22.34
N PHE A 125 -9.16 -4.15 22.98
CA PHE A 125 -9.25 -4.58 24.39
C PHE A 125 -8.24 -3.90 25.32
N LYS A 126 -6.96 -3.84 24.95
CA LYS A 126 -5.90 -3.37 25.87
C LYS A 126 -5.69 -1.85 25.84
N LEU A 127 -5.83 -1.25 24.66
CA LEU A 127 -5.52 0.17 24.39
C LEU A 127 -6.75 0.96 23.95
N LYS A 128 -7.95 0.42 24.17
CA LYS A 128 -9.23 1.02 23.76
C LYS A 128 -9.37 2.48 24.22
N SER A 129 -8.86 2.84 25.39
CA SER A 129 -8.92 4.21 25.92
C SER A 129 -8.11 5.22 25.10
N THR A 130 -7.12 4.78 24.33
CA THR A 130 -6.28 5.64 23.48
C THR A 130 -6.76 5.69 22.03
N TYR A 131 -7.79 4.91 21.69
CA TYR A 131 -8.40 4.90 20.37
C TYR A 131 -9.39 6.06 20.24
N VAL A 132 -9.22 6.89 19.21
CA VAL A 132 -10.06 8.07 18.98
C VAL A 132 -11.06 7.76 17.86
N GLU A 133 -12.22 7.25 18.24
CA GLU A 133 -13.25 6.79 17.30
C GLU A 133 -13.78 7.91 16.40
N ASP A 134 -13.85 9.15 16.91
CA ASP A 134 -14.34 10.32 16.17
C ASP A 134 -13.51 10.62 14.91
N LEU A 135 -12.22 10.28 14.92
CA LEU A 135 -11.33 10.45 13.76
C LEU A 135 -11.46 9.32 12.75
N ASP A 136 -11.83 8.11 13.19
CA ASP A 136 -11.97 6.90 12.37
C ASP A 136 -13.43 6.71 11.96
N ASN A 137 -14.02 7.72 11.31
CA ASN A 137 -15.44 7.79 10.99
C ASN A 137 -15.80 7.26 9.59
N LEU A 138 -14.83 6.89 8.75
CA LEU A 138 -15.08 6.33 7.40
C LEU A 138 -15.86 5.00 7.48
N PRO A 139 -17.03 4.84 6.85
CA PRO A 139 -17.83 3.61 6.97
C PRO A 139 -17.18 2.39 6.28
N ARG A 140 -17.05 1.28 7.01
CA ARG A 140 -16.50 0.00 6.49
C ARG A 140 -17.27 -0.53 5.27
N TYR A 141 -18.61 -0.42 5.30
CA TYR A 141 -19.47 -0.89 4.22
C TYR A 141 -19.24 -0.15 2.90
N ALA A 142 -18.84 1.13 2.96
CA ALA A 142 -18.57 1.92 1.75
C ALA A 142 -17.34 1.43 0.99
N LEU A 143 -16.47 0.65 1.64
CA LEU A 143 -15.32 0.01 1.02
C LEU A 143 -15.64 -1.45 0.64
N VAL A 144 -16.22 -2.22 1.56
CA VAL A 144 -16.49 -3.65 1.36
C VAL A 144 -17.52 -3.91 0.26
N VAL A 145 -18.62 -3.14 0.22
CA VAL A 145 -19.73 -3.40 -0.73
C VAL A 145 -19.28 -3.20 -2.19
N PRO A 146 -18.61 -2.10 -2.57
CA PRO A 146 -18.09 -1.96 -3.93
C PRO A 146 -17.12 -3.08 -4.33
N CYS A 147 -16.25 -3.54 -3.42
CA CYS A 147 -15.33 -4.65 -3.70
C CYS A 147 -16.06 -5.97 -3.95
N ILE A 148 -17.14 -6.25 -3.20
CA ILE A 148 -17.97 -7.45 -3.43
C ILE A 148 -18.65 -7.37 -4.81
N LEU A 149 -19.27 -6.23 -5.12
CA LEU A 149 -19.95 -6.04 -6.41
C LEU A 149 -18.95 -6.17 -7.57
N LEU A 150 -17.78 -5.57 -7.45
CA LEU A 150 -16.74 -5.63 -8.47
C LEU A 150 -16.18 -7.06 -8.63
N ALA A 151 -16.03 -7.81 -7.53
CA ALA A 151 -15.61 -9.21 -7.56
C ALA A 151 -16.64 -10.13 -8.25
N LEU A 152 -17.93 -9.87 -8.04
CA LEU A 152 -18.99 -10.62 -8.72
C LEU A 152 -19.00 -10.34 -10.23
N LEU A 153 -18.71 -9.10 -10.63
CA LEU A 153 -18.70 -8.68 -12.04
C LEU A 153 -17.41 -9.06 -12.78
N ILE A 154 -16.26 -8.87 -12.14
CA ILE A 154 -14.93 -9.05 -12.75
C ILE A 154 -14.08 -9.92 -11.82
N HIS A 155 -14.00 -11.20 -12.16
CA HIS A 155 -13.18 -12.22 -11.53
C HIS A 155 -12.56 -13.12 -12.61
N PRO A 156 -11.54 -13.92 -12.26
CA PRO A 156 -10.99 -14.90 -13.20
C PRO A 156 -12.04 -15.93 -13.57
N TYR A 157 -12.16 -16.21 -14.87
CA TYR A 157 -13.02 -17.28 -15.34
C TYR A 157 -12.22 -18.59 -15.36
N ALA A 158 -12.70 -19.59 -14.63
CA ALA A 158 -12.19 -20.95 -14.68
C ALA A 158 -13.34 -21.92 -14.42
N GLN A 159 -13.29 -23.11 -15.04
CA GLN A 159 -14.33 -24.13 -14.91
C GLN A 159 -14.36 -24.77 -13.52
N SER A 160 -13.23 -24.78 -12.80
CA SER A 160 -13.10 -25.24 -11.41
C SER A 160 -12.99 -24.05 -10.44
N PHE A 161 -13.52 -24.18 -9.22
CA PHE A 161 -13.38 -23.22 -8.11
C PHE A 161 -13.90 -21.78 -8.32
N ARG A 162 -15.02 -21.59 -9.04
CA ARG A 162 -15.62 -20.26 -9.28
C ARG A 162 -15.76 -19.39 -8.01
N VAL A 163 -16.19 -19.98 -6.90
CA VAL A 163 -16.35 -19.26 -5.62
C VAL A 163 -15.00 -18.75 -5.10
N SER A 164 -13.96 -19.59 -5.12
CA SER A 164 -12.62 -19.20 -4.66
C SER A 164 -12.01 -18.10 -5.52
N TYR A 165 -12.29 -18.10 -6.84
CA TYR A 165 -11.86 -17.02 -7.74
C TYR A 165 -12.59 -15.69 -7.49
N ILE A 166 -13.89 -15.73 -7.17
CA ILE A 166 -14.63 -14.52 -6.75
C ILE A 166 -14.08 -14.00 -5.42
N ILE A 167 -13.81 -14.88 -4.45
CA ILE A 167 -13.22 -14.49 -3.16
C ILE A 167 -11.82 -13.89 -3.38
N TRP A 168 -11.02 -14.47 -4.28
CA TRP A 168 -9.71 -13.92 -4.63
C TRP A 168 -9.82 -12.55 -5.30
N ALA A 169 -10.76 -12.37 -6.23
CA ALA A 169 -11.02 -11.05 -6.81
C ALA A 169 -11.42 -10.02 -5.75
N PHE A 170 -12.27 -10.41 -4.80
CA PHE A 170 -12.63 -9.58 -3.66
C PHE A 170 -11.41 -9.18 -2.82
N THR A 171 -10.45 -10.08 -2.58
CA THR A 171 -9.26 -9.76 -1.79
C THR A 171 -8.37 -8.74 -2.48
N VAL A 172 -8.17 -8.86 -3.80
CA VAL A 172 -7.41 -7.90 -4.61
C VAL A 172 -8.05 -6.51 -4.56
N TYR A 173 -9.36 -6.41 -4.74
CA TYR A 173 -10.06 -5.12 -4.70
C TYR A 173 -10.07 -4.51 -3.31
N LEU A 174 -10.31 -5.31 -2.27
CA LEU A 174 -10.35 -4.80 -0.90
C LEU A 174 -8.98 -4.35 -0.44
N GLU A 175 -7.93 -5.10 -0.79
CA GLU A 175 -6.55 -4.74 -0.50
C GLU A 175 -6.19 -3.36 -1.05
N ALA A 176 -6.58 -3.07 -2.31
CA ALA A 176 -6.26 -1.83 -2.98
C ALA A 176 -6.76 -0.57 -2.25
N ILE A 177 -7.85 -0.69 -1.50
CA ILE A 177 -8.52 0.44 -0.84
C ILE A 177 -8.56 0.34 0.70
N SER A 178 -8.07 -0.75 1.28
CA SER A 178 -8.13 -1.03 2.73
C SER A 178 -7.38 0.00 3.60
N VAL A 179 -6.43 0.73 3.01
CA VAL A 179 -5.64 1.77 3.68
C VAL A 179 -6.37 3.11 3.82
N LEU A 180 -7.48 3.32 3.10
CA LEU A 180 -8.20 4.60 3.10
C LEU A 180 -8.65 5.07 4.49
N PRO A 181 -9.22 4.22 5.38
CA PRO A 181 -9.54 4.64 6.73
C PRO A 181 -8.34 5.19 7.52
N GLN A 182 -7.16 4.57 7.39
CA GLN A 182 -5.93 5.02 8.03
C GLN A 182 -5.49 6.40 7.53
N LEU A 183 -5.53 6.64 6.22
CA LEU A 183 -5.23 7.96 5.66
C LEU A 183 -6.26 9.00 6.09
N HIS A 184 -7.53 8.62 6.17
CA HIS A 184 -8.60 9.49 6.64
C HIS A 184 -8.40 9.94 8.09
N VAL A 185 -8.04 9.00 8.99
CA VAL A 185 -7.68 9.32 10.38
C VAL A 185 -6.52 10.31 10.43
N MET A 186 -5.49 10.11 9.61
CA MET A 186 -4.30 10.97 9.60
C MET A 186 -4.62 12.39 9.08
N GLN A 187 -5.52 12.51 8.11
CA GLN A 187 -6.02 13.79 7.63
C GLN A 187 -6.83 14.50 8.72
N ASN A 188 -7.73 13.78 9.40
CA ASN A 188 -8.57 14.33 10.47
C ASN A 188 -7.76 14.74 11.71
N ALA A 189 -6.72 13.98 12.06
CA ALA A 189 -5.88 14.23 13.23
C ALA A 189 -5.02 15.50 13.09
N LYS A 190 -4.77 16.00 11.87
CA LYS A 190 -3.88 17.13 11.51
C LYS A 190 -2.40 16.98 11.90
N MET A 191 -2.08 16.10 12.84
CA MET A 191 -0.75 15.79 13.33
C MET A 191 -0.56 14.28 13.29
N VAL A 192 0.41 13.82 12.51
CA VAL A 192 0.72 12.40 12.39
C VAL A 192 1.88 12.03 13.31
N GLU A 193 1.67 11.01 14.13
CA GLU A 193 2.72 10.45 14.98
C GLU A 193 3.82 9.76 14.14
N PRO A 194 5.11 9.90 14.52
CA PRO A 194 6.23 9.34 13.74
C PRO A 194 6.15 7.83 13.48
N PHE A 195 5.69 7.04 14.46
CA PHE A 195 5.56 5.58 14.30
C PHE A 195 4.47 5.21 13.29
N THR A 196 3.32 5.88 13.35
CA THR A 196 2.25 5.71 12.36
C THR A 196 2.74 6.10 10.97
N ALA A 197 3.47 7.22 10.86
CA ALA A 197 4.02 7.68 9.60
C ALA A 197 5.00 6.67 8.97
N ARG A 198 5.91 6.10 9.77
CA ARG A 198 6.85 5.05 9.32
C ARG A 198 6.12 3.78 8.87
N TYR A 199 5.10 3.36 9.59
CA TYR A 199 4.27 2.21 9.21
C TYR A 199 3.59 2.44 7.86
N VAL A 200 2.88 3.55 7.69
CA VAL A 200 2.17 3.86 6.44
C VAL A 200 3.16 4.08 5.29
N PHE A 201 4.35 4.61 5.57
CA PHE A 201 5.40 4.77 4.57
C PHE A 201 5.96 3.42 4.11
N ALA A 202 6.24 2.51 5.05
CA ALA A 202 6.66 1.14 4.72
C ALA A 202 5.59 0.43 3.90
N LEU A 203 4.31 0.54 4.30
CA LEU A 203 3.19 0.04 3.52
C LEU A 203 3.19 0.60 2.09
N GLY A 204 3.36 1.91 1.93
CA GLY A 204 3.51 2.56 0.62
C GLY A 204 4.64 1.98 -0.23
N VAL A 205 5.84 1.85 0.34
CA VAL A 205 7.00 1.26 -0.36
C VAL A 205 6.72 -0.17 -0.80
N ALA A 206 6.07 -0.99 0.04
CA ALA A 206 5.66 -2.33 -0.33
C ALA A 206 4.76 -2.30 -1.58
N ARG A 207 3.77 -1.39 -1.63
CA ARG A 207 2.85 -1.30 -2.79
C ARG A 207 3.55 -0.84 -4.07
N PHE A 208 4.52 0.07 -3.98
CA PHE A 208 5.34 0.44 -5.14
C PHE A 208 6.13 -0.76 -5.69
N LEU A 209 6.68 -1.60 -4.80
CA LEU A 209 7.42 -2.80 -5.19
C LEU A 209 6.50 -3.88 -5.78
N GLY A 210 5.30 -4.07 -5.21
CA GLY A 210 4.27 -4.96 -5.74
C GLY A 210 3.82 -4.54 -7.14
N CYS A 211 3.48 -3.26 -7.33
CA CYS A 211 3.12 -2.71 -8.64
C CYS A 211 4.24 -2.89 -9.67
N ALA A 212 5.49 -2.64 -9.28
CA ALA A 212 6.65 -2.86 -10.15
C ALA A 212 6.81 -4.34 -10.55
N HIS A 213 6.63 -5.27 -9.61
CA HIS A 213 6.66 -6.71 -9.89
C HIS A 213 5.64 -7.10 -10.97
N TRP A 214 4.38 -6.66 -10.84
CA TRP A 214 3.32 -6.95 -11.80
C TRP A 214 3.59 -6.36 -13.19
N ILE A 215 4.05 -5.10 -13.26
CA ILE A 215 4.41 -4.46 -14.53
C ILE A 215 5.53 -5.23 -15.22
N LEU A 216 6.58 -5.62 -14.48
CA LEU A 216 7.72 -6.36 -15.03
C LEU A 216 7.29 -7.73 -15.54
N ARG A 217 6.45 -8.46 -14.79
CA ARG A 217 5.87 -9.74 -15.23
C ARG A 217 5.16 -9.64 -16.58
N ILE A 218 4.40 -8.57 -16.80
CA ILE A 218 3.68 -8.35 -18.07
C ILE A 218 4.61 -8.03 -19.23
N VAL A 219 5.64 -7.21 -18.98
CA VAL A 219 6.64 -6.87 -19.99
C VAL A 219 7.43 -8.11 -20.43
N GLU A 220 7.79 -8.98 -19.49
CA GLU A 220 8.60 -10.18 -19.76
C GLU A 220 7.83 -11.28 -20.48
N SER A 221 6.56 -11.46 -20.12
CA SER A 221 5.66 -12.45 -20.73
C SER A 221 5.20 -12.08 -22.14
N ARG A 222 5.62 -10.93 -22.69
CA ARG A 222 5.33 -10.46 -24.06
C ARG A 222 3.84 -10.51 -24.45
N GLY A 223 2.94 -10.35 -23.47
CA GLY A 223 1.49 -10.40 -23.68
C GLY A 223 0.85 -11.80 -23.55
N ASN A 224 1.63 -12.89 -23.46
CA ASN A 224 1.10 -14.23 -23.17
C ASN A 224 0.58 -14.36 -21.73
N PHE A 225 0.85 -13.38 -20.87
CA PHE A 225 0.30 -13.34 -19.51
C PHE A 225 -1.22 -13.11 -19.47
N PHE A 226 -1.78 -12.46 -20.50
CA PHE A 226 -3.23 -12.32 -20.63
C PHE A 226 -3.93 -13.67 -20.86
N THR A 227 -3.20 -14.69 -21.33
CA THR A 227 -3.73 -16.04 -21.53
C THR A 227 -3.49 -16.98 -20.35
N ASP A 228 -2.43 -16.75 -19.56
CA ASP A 228 -2.01 -17.67 -18.48
C ASP A 228 -2.68 -17.43 -17.11
N LEU A 229 -3.15 -16.20 -16.81
CA LEU A 229 -3.73 -15.86 -15.49
C LEU A 229 -5.23 -16.21 -15.32
N GLY A 230 -5.83 -16.92 -16.29
CA GLY A 230 -7.24 -17.31 -16.31
C GLY A 230 -8.02 -16.73 -17.48
N SER A 231 -9.09 -17.40 -17.92
CA SER A 231 -9.84 -17.08 -19.15
C SER A 231 -10.83 -15.91 -19.00
N GLY A 232 -10.40 -14.83 -18.34
CA GLY A 232 -11.16 -13.59 -18.18
C GLY A 232 -10.47 -12.41 -18.85
N MET A 233 -10.98 -11.97 -20.01
CA MET A 233 -10.40 -10.87 -20.81
C MET A 233 -10.16 -9.58 -20.01
N PHE A 234 -10.97 -9.32 -18.97
CA PHE A 234 -10.88 -8.12 -18.13
C PHE A 234 -10.14 -8.33 -16.80
N TRP A 235 -9.83 -9.56 -16.40
CA TRP A 235 -9.26 -9.82 -15.08
C TRP A 235 -7.83 -9.27 -14.93
N VAL A 236 -6.95 -9.59 -15.87
CA VAL A 236 -5.54 -9.15 -15.81
C VAL A 236 -5.40 -7.61 -15.81
N PRO A 237 -6.11 -6.85 -16.69
CA PRO A 237 -6.14 -5.39 -16.58
C PRO A 237 -6.65 -4.87 -15.22
N MET A 238 -7.62 -5.55 -14.61
CA MET A 238 -8.16 -5.14 -13.30
C MET A 238 -7.18 -5.36 -12.15
N VAL A 239 -6.37 -6.42 -12.18
CA VAL A 239 -5.28 -6.61 -11.20
C VAL A 239 -4.30 -5.44 -11.26
N LEU A 240 -3.86 -5.07 -12.46
CA LEU A 240 -2.98 -3.90 -12.63
C LEU A 240 -3.65 -2.60 -12.18
N LEU A 241 -4.93 -2.42 -12.49
CA LEU A 241 -5.66 -1.24 -12.06
C LEU A 241 -5.72 -1.19 -10.52
N ALA A 242 -5.93 -2.31 -9.84
CA ALA A 242 -5.92 -2.39 -8.38
C ALA A 242 -4.55 -2.00 -7.79
N GLU A 243 -3.46 -2.52 -8.37
CA GLU A 243 -2.08 -2.16 -7.98
C GLU A 243 -1.80 -0.66 -8.18
N VAL A 244 -2.24 -0.10 -9.31
CA VAL A 244 -2.11 1.33 -9.61
C VAL A 244 -2.93 2.18 -8.64
N VAL A 245 -4.18 1.80 -8.37
CA VAL A 245 -5.07 2.50 -7.41
C VAL A 245 -4.41 2.54 -6.04
N GLN A 246 -3.93 1.40 -5.56
CA GLN A 246 -3.30 1.32 -4.24
C GLN A 246 -2.03 2.18 -4.16
N THR A 247 -1.19 2.09 -5.19
CA THR A 247 0.05 2.85 -5.30
C THR A 247 -0.24 4.36 -5.33
N PHE A 248 -1.25 4.77 -6.09
CA PHE A 248 -1.65 6.16 -6.23
C PHE A 248 -2.19 6.74 -4.90
N ILE A 249 -3.03 5.99 -4.20
CA ILE A 249 -3.58 6.38 -2.88
C ILE A 249 -2.45 6.69 -1.88
N LEU A 250 -1.37 5.89 -1.91
CA LEU A 250 -0.23 6.05 -0.99
C LEU A 250 0.84 7.02 -1.48
N ALA A 251 0.86 7.36 -2.77
CA ALA A 251 1.88 8.21 -3.38
C ALA A 251 1.94 9.61 -2.75
N ASP A 252 0.79 10.23 -2.51
CA ASP A 252 0.73 11.57 -1.90
C ASP A 252 1.32 11.56 -0.47
N PHE A 253 0.91 10.58 0.33
CA PHE A 253 1.46 10.39 1.68
C PHE A 253 2.97 10.16 1.64
N CYS A 254 3.46 9.25 0.80
CA CYS A 254 4.89 8.96 0.68
C CYS A 254 5.69 10.19 0.25
N TYR A 255 5.16 11.02 -0.65
CA TYR A 255 5.79 12.27 -1.07
C TYR A 255 5.96 13.23 0.13
N TYR A 256 4.90 13.47 0.89
CA TYR A 256 4.96 14.36 2.06
C TYR A 256 5.84 13.80 3.19
N TYR A 257 5.89 12.48 3.34
CA TYR A 257 6.77 11.82 4.30
C TYR A 257 8.26 11.99 3.96
N VAL A 258 8.65 11.71 2.71
CA VAL A 258 10.04 11.93 2.27
C VAL A 258 10.42 13.39 2.44
N LYS A 259 9.51 14.30 2.07
CA LYS A 259 9.70 15.73 2.27
C LYS A 259 9.95 16.06 3.76
N SER A 260 9.09 15.63 4.68
CA SER A 260 9.25 15.97 6.10
C SER A 260 10.59 15.46 6.65
N VAL A 261 11.00 14.24 6.27
CA VAL A 261 12.30 13.66 6.67
C VAL A 261 13.46 14.47 6.12
N MET A 262 13.42 14.89 4.85
CA MET A 262 14.49 15.68 4.22
C MET A 262 14.68 17.07 4.86
N TYR A 263 13.59 17.72 5.28
CA TYR A 263 13.63 19.03 5.92
C TYR A 263 13.83 18.95 7.45
N GLY A 264 13.92 17.74 8.02
CA GLY A 264 14.11 17.53 9.46
C GLY A 264 12.86 17.74 10.31
N ASP A 265 11.68 17.86 9.67
CA ASP A 265 10.40 17.98 10.36
C ASP A 265 9.96 16.59 10.85
N LEU A 266 10.06 16.35 12.16
CA LEU A 266 9.60 15.10 12.78
C LEU A 266 8.07 14.92 12.73
N LEU A 267 7.32 16.01 12.52
CA LEU A 267 5.86 16.02 12.55
C LEU A 267 5.32 16.29 11.15
N LEU A 268 4.67 15.28 10.56
CA LEU A 268 4.04 15.41 9.27
C LEU A 268 2.72 16.16 9.44
N ARG A 269 2.68 17.38 8.90
CA ARG A 269 1.49 18.22 8.82
C ARG A 269 0.98 18.23 7.39
N PHE A 270 -0.25 17.80 7.19
CA PHE A 270 -0.91 18.00 5.89
C PHE A 270 -1.20 19.49 5.69
N PRO A 271 -1.04 20.03 4.47
CA PRO A 271 -1.51 21.37 4.18
C PRO A 271 -3.00 21.44 4.49
N SER A 272 -3.39 22.32 5.41
CA SER A 272 -4.79 22.59 5.70
C SER A 272 -5.46 23.06 4.41
N SER A 273 -6.44 22.30 3.92
CA SER A 273 -7.36 22.77 2.89
C SER A 273 -8.21 23.89 3.50
N VAL A 274 -7.72 25.12 3.36
CA VAL A 274 -8.51 26.35 3.47
C VAL A 274 -8.87 26.76 2.06
#